data_AF-A0A9C7Z613-F1
#
_entry.id   AF-A0A9C7Z613-F1
#
_cell.length_a   1.000
_cell.length_b   1.000
_cell.length_c   1.000
_cell.angle_alpha   90.00
_cell.angle_beta   90.00
_cell.angle_gamma   90.00
#
_symmetry.space_group_name_H-M   'P 1'
#
loop_
_entity.id
_entity.type
_entity.pdbx_description
1 polymer ?
#
loop_
_entity_poly.entity_id
_entity_poly.type
_entity_poly.pdbx_seq_one_letter_code
_entity_poly.pdbx_strand_id
1 'polypeptide(L)'
;MILDYAAQKLSDVYTLIEQLTEQERLIEKEKNKSRRKRAEQVAQSLRTNLLQQTDASLGYLYLKATKMASDHDFRSVWQKRALHIDALAHLKQWGAENLYEAYWAAPVPNLTILPPYSFSLRFTFTLAQPYLSKDDNGFYIIDNPIMRDKVFRLPMVRPSSWKGNLRAALRQLQSNSVQQLFGKVNETNNEGHTGRLIFYPTFFTQTGLEIINPHDRKTKVGKNPILFESVPEGATGCFTLLYVPFSRIGQDETETRRQVAEDLVAVAKGINAMMTTYGFGAKTSSGFGIAEDQLSKPGKLTVAVEDESPEEEAALEKLPLSKPEIPEPVRRLRENYPKEDFTLKPKEWRAAHNASKKEHDLYREARDAYSEYEYQERGLVYRREEQAKSRHIEEGSHQFFEKEFHSLSKLEEPAEQVAAALKKGTNT
;
A
#
# COMPACT_ATOMS: atom_id res chain seq x y z
N MET A 1 -9.98 21.37 20.18
CA MET A 1 -10.56 20.83 18.93
C MET A 1 -11.24 19.46 19.12
N ILE A 2 -10.60 18.42 19.68
CA ILE A 2 -11.28 17.11 19.90
C ILE A 2 -12.31 17.18 21.05
N LEU A 3 -11.98 17.85 22.16
CA LEU A 3 -12.88 17.97 23.32
C LEU A 3 -14.09 18.86 23.03
N ASP A 4 -13.89 20.00 22.37
CA ASP A 4 -14.97 20.93 22.02
C ASP A 4 -15.99 20.28 21.08
N TYR A 5 -15.50 19.50 20.11
CA TYR A 5 -16.34 18.71 19.21
C TYR A 5 -17.16 17.67 19.98
N ALA A 6 -16.52 16.91 20.87
CA ALA A 6 -17.20 15.90 21.68
C ALA A 6 -18.25 16.55 22.60
N ALA A 7 -17.92 17.66 23.25
CA ALA A 7 -18.83 18.42 24.11
C ALA A 7 -20.03 18.94 23.32
N GLN A 8 -19.80 19.51 22.13
CA GLN A 8 -20.88 19.97 21.26
C GLN A 8 -21.79 18.80 20.85
N LYS A 9 -21.22 17.68 20.38
CA LYS A 9 -22.00 16.51 19.98
C LYS A 9 -22.80 15.89 21.12
N LEU A 10 -22.29 15.94 22.34
CA LEU A 10 -23.04 15.50 23.53
C LEU A 10 -24.13 16.50 23.92
N SER A 11 -23.87 17.80 23.79
CA SER A 11 -24.87 18.86 24.01
C SER A 11 -26.08 18.68 23.09
N ASP A 12 -25.83 18.40 21.80
CA ASP A 12 -26.88 18.19 20.79
C ASP A 12 -27.86 17.05 21.16
N VAL A 13 -27.40 16.05 21.92
CA VAL A 13 -28.20 14.89 22.34
C VAL A 13 -28.52 14.85 23.84
N TYR A 14 -28.15 15.89 24.59
CA TYR A 14 -28.22 15.89 26.06
C TYR A 14 -29.66 15.69 26.57
N THR A 15 -30.64 16.34 25.93
CA THR A 15 -32.07 16.16 26.25
C THR A 15 -32.52 14.70 26.14
N LEU A 16 -32.02 13.95 25.14
CA LEU A 16 -32.34 12.53 24.99
C LEU A 16 -31.73 11.70 26.14
N ILE A 17 -30.53 12.07 26.60
CA ILE A 17 -29.87 11.41 27.73
C ILE A 17 -30.66 11.66 29.02
N GLU A 18 -31.13 12.88 29.26
CA GLU A 18 -31.97 13.19 30.44
C GLU A 18 -33.29 12.42 30.41
N GLN A 19 -33.95 12.38 29.25
CA GLN A 19 -35.17 11.58 29.08
C GLN A 19 -34.91 10.10 29.35
N LEU A 20 -33.81 9.54 28.82
CA LEU A 20 -33.44 8.15 29.06
C LEU A 20 -33.17 7.89 30.56
N THR A 21 -32.47 8.81 31.21
CA THR A 21 -32.18 8.75 32.66
C THR A 21 -33.47 8.67 33.48
N GLU A 22 -34.44 9.52 33.18
CA GLU A 22 -35.73 9.51 33.89
C GLU A 22 -36.53 8.24 33.60
N GLN A 23 -36.54 7.77 32.34
CA GLN A 23 -37.21 6.52 31.99
C GLN A 23 -36.61 5.31 32.71
N GLU A 24 -35.28 5.22 32.84
CA GLU A 24 -34.64 4.13 33.59
C GLU A 24 -35.00 4.18 35.09
N ARG A 25 -35.03 5.36 35.70
CA ARG A 25 -35.51 5.54 37.09
C ARG A 25 -36.97 5.14 37.28
N LEU A 26 -37.82 5.40 36.29
CA LEU A 26 -39.22 4.94 36.30
C LEU A 26 -39.31 3.41 36.26
N ILE A 27 -38.51 2.75 35.42
CA ILE A 27 -38.45 1.29 35.31
C ILE A 27 -38.05 0.65 36.66
N GLU A 28 -37.06 1.22 37.35
CA GLU A 28 -36.61 0.72 38.66
C GLU A 28 -37.70 0.80 39.74
N LYS A 29 -38.50 1.87 39.72
CA LYS A 29 -39.56 2.11 40.73
C LYS A 29 -40.89 1.44 40.39
N GLU A 30 -41.14 1.10 39.13
CA GLU A 30 -42.43 0.58 38.68
C GLU A 30 -42.62 -0.90 39.03
N LYS A 31 -43.61 -1.16 39.89
CA LYS A 31 -43.97 -2.51 40.36
C LYS A 31 -44.97 -3.20 39.43
N ASN A 32 -45.75 -2.44 38.66
CA ASN A 32 -46.72 -3.00 37.72
C ASN A 32 -46.01 -3.52 36.46
N LYS A 33 -46.07 -4.85 36.25
CA LYS A 33 -45.42 -5.53 35.12
C LYS A 33 -45.78 -4.95 33.74
N SER A 34 -47.03 -4.54 33.52
CA SER A 34 -47.48 -3.99 32.23
C SER A 34 -46.92 -2.58 31.99
N ARG A 35 -46.96 -1.72 33.01
CA ARG A 35 -46.40 -0.36 32.95
C ARG A 35 -44.89 -0.38 32.82
N ARG A 36 -44.21 -1.25 33.59
CA ARG A 36 -42.76 -1.46 33.49
C ARG A 36 -42.34 -1.88 32.09
N LYS A 37 -43.04 -2.85 31.48
CA LYS A 37 -42.77 -3.28 30.10
C LYS A 37 -42.92 -2.15 29.09
N ARG A 38 -43.92 -1.28 29.26
CA ARG A 38 -44.08 -0.08 28.40
C ARG A 38 -42.93 0.90 28.57
N ALA A 39 -42.51 1.16 29.82
CA ALA A 39 -41.36 2.02 30.10
C ALA A 39 -40.06 1.45 29.51
N GLU A 40 -39.83 0.13 29.60
CA GLU A 40 -38.70 -0.56 28.96
C GLU A 40 -38.70 -0.37 27.42
N GLN A 41 -39.87 -0.41 26.78
CA GLN A 41 -40.00 -0.13 25.35
C GLN A 41 -39.65 1.33 25.01
N VAL A 42 -40.07 2.29 25.83
CA VAL A 42 -39.72 3.71 25.64
C VAL A 42 -38.22 3.92 25.80
N ALA A 43 -37.60 3.34 26.85
CA ALA A 43 -36.16 3.41 27.05
C ALA A 43 -35.38 2.80 25.87
N GLN A 44 -35.84 1.68 25.32
CA GLN A 44 -35.26 1.06 24.12
C GLN A 44 -35.32 1.99 22.89
N SER A 45 -36.43 2.68 22.68
CA SER A 45 -36.58 3.67 21.61
C SER A 45 -35.65 4.87 21.81
N LEU A 46 -35.53 5.39 23.03
CA LEU A 46 -34.62 6.48 23.37
C LEU A 46 -33.14 6.11 23.10
N ARG A 47 -32.72 4.90 23.49
CA ARG A 47 -31.37 4.38 23.19
C ARG A 47 -31.12 4.29 21.68
N THR A 48 -32.13 3.87 20.92
CA THR A 48 -32.03 3.77 19.45
C THR A 48 -31.88 5.16 18.82
N ASN A 49 -32.66 6.14 19.28
CA ASN A 49 -32.57 7.53 18.83
C ASN A 49 -31.21 8.14 19.18
N LEU A 50 -30.72 7.90 20.40
CA LEU A 50 -29.40 8.36 20.83
C LEU A 50 -28.31 7.80 19.89
N LEU A 51 -28.32 6.50 19.60
CA LEU A 51 -27.38 5.87 18.65
C LEU A 51 -27.45 6.40 17.22
N GLN A 52 -28.58 6.99 16.80
CA GLN A 52 -28.71 7.58 15.46
C GLN A 52 -28.17 9.01 15.40
N GLN A 53 -28.12 9.71 16.53
CA GLN A 53 -27.77 11.13 16.60
C GLN A 53 -26.38 11.38 17.19
N THR A 54 -25.73 10.37 17.75
CA THR A 54 -24.39 10.46 18.32
C THR A 54 -23.49 9.33 17.85
N ASP A 55 -22.17 9.54 17.89
CA ASP A 55 -21.21 8.46 17.71
C ASP A 55 -21.39 7.43 18.85
N ALA A 56 -21.50 6.16 18.48
CA ALA A 56 -21.81 5.11 19.45
C ALA A 56 -20.76 5.01 20.56
N SER A 57 -19.48 5.22 20.23
CA SER A 57 -18.40 5.13 21.22
C SER A 57 -18.42 6.34 22.15
N LEU A 58 -18.64 7.54 21.62
CA LEU A 58 -18.80 8.76 22.42
C LEU A 58 -19.98 8.65 23.40
N GLY A 59 -21.15 8.24 22.90
CA GLY A 59 -22.34 8.04 23.74
C GLY A 59 -22.10 6.99 24.83
N TYR A 60 -21.50 5.86 24.47
CA TYR A 60 -21.15 4.80 25.43
C TYR A 60 -20.20 5.29 26.52
N LEU A 61 -19.10 5.96 26.15
CA LEU A 61 -18.11 6.47 27.10
C LEU A 61 -18.70 7.53 28.03
N TYR A 62 -19.56 8.41 27.51
CA TYR A 62 -20.25 9.39 28.32
C TYR A 62 -21.15 8.73 29.37
N LEU A 63 -22.04 7.81 28.96
CA LEU A 63 -22.91 7.09 29.89
C LEU A 63 -22.12 6.26 30.90
N LYS A 64 -21.01 5.64 30.47
CA LYS A 64 -20.12 4.88 31.34
C LYS A 64 -19.47 5.77 32.40
N ALA A 65 -19.08 7.00 32.05
CA ALA A 65 -18.42 7.95 32.93
C ALA A 65 -19.41 8.63 33.89
N THR A 66 -20.58 9.07 33.39
CA THR A 66 -21.55 9.85 34.18
C THR A 66 -22.54 8.99 34.95
N LYS A 67 -22.75 7.74 34.54
CA LYS A 67 -23.75 6.82 35.11
C LYS A 67 -25.18 7.38 35.09
N MET A 68 -25.47 8.31 34.17
CA MET A 68 -26.81 8.86 33.99
C MET A 68 -27.81 7.82 33.47
N ALA A 69 -27.36 6.92 32.59
CA ALA A 69 -28.14 5.80 32.10
C ALA A 69 -27.24 4.56 31.89
N SER A 70 -27.86 3.39 31.70
CA SER A 70 -27.18 2.09 31.55
C SER A 70 -26.31 2.02 30.29
N ASP A 71 -24.99 2.09 30.47
CA ASP A 71 -24.01 1.90 29.40
C ASP A 71 -24.06 0.48 28.81
N HIS A 72 -24.39 -0.50 29.65
CA HIS A 72 -24.59 -1.89 29.25
C HIS A 72 -25.76 -2.06 28.28
N ASP A 73 -26.92 -1.48 28.62
CA ASP A 73 -28.12 -1.62 27.78
C ASP A 73 -27.96 -0.82 26.48
N PHE A 74 -27.34 0.36 26.55
CA PHE A 74 -26.97 1.14 25.37
C PHE A 74 -26.10 0.34 24.40
N ARG A 75 -25.03 -0.29 24.90
CA ARG A 75 -24.18 -1.20 24.12
C ARG A 75 -24.96 -2.41 23.59
N SER A 76 -25.90 -2.95 24.36
CA SER A 76 -26.75 -4.06 23.91
C SER A 76 -27.67 -3.67 22.74
N VAL A 77 -28.15 -2.42 22.70
CA VAL A 77 -28.88 -1.89 21.54
C VAL A 77 -27.97 -1.73 20.32
N TRP A 78 -26.76 -1.20 20.52
CA TRP A 78 -25.76 -1.09 19.46
C TRP A 78 -25.41 -2.46 18.87
N GLN A 79 -25.16 -3.46 19.73
CA GLN A 79 -24.80 -4.83 19.33
C GLN A 79 -25.83 -5.43 18.37
N LYS A 80 -27.13 -5.25 18.64
CA LYS A 80 -28.20 -5.76 17.76
C LYS A 80 -28.20 -5.13 16.37
N ARG A 81 -27.68 -3.90 16.24
CA ARG A 81 -27.57 -3.18 14.95
C ARG A 81 -26.24 -3.47 14.24
N ALA A 82 -25.21 -3.86 14.99
CA ALA A 82 -23.86 -4.06 14.47
C ALA A 82 -23.59 -5.46 13.87
N LEU A 83 -24.61 -6.33 13.80
CA LEU A 83 -24.47 -7.69 13.26
C LEU A 83 -24.11 -7.70 11.76
N HIS A 84 -24.65 -6.75 10.98
CA HIS A 84 -24.30 -6.57 9.57
C HIS A 84 -24.36 -5.08 9.22
N ILE A 85 -23.20 -4.43 9.16
CA ILE A 85 -23.11 -3.01 8.77
C ILE A 85 -22.47 -2.93 7.39
N ASP A 86 -23.11 -2.16 6.51
CA ASP A 86 -22.50 -1.67 5.27
C ASP A 86 -21.44 -0.62 5.63
N ALA A 87 -20.16 -0.99 5.52
CA ALA A 87 -19.06 -0.10 5.85
C ALA A 87 -18.94 1.08 4.86
N LEU A 88 -19.52 0.98 3.67
CA LEU A 88 -19.55 2.07 2.68
C LEU A 88 -20.64 3.11 2.96
N ALA A 89 -21.52 2.91 3.95
CA ALA A 89 -22.67 3.79 4.19
C ALA A 89 -22.27 5.28 4.33
N HIS A 90 -21.18 5.57 5.04
CA HIS A 90 -20.68 6.94 5.20
C HIS A 90 -20.14 7.52 3.89
N LEU A 91 -19.42 6.73 3.10
CA LEU A 91 -18.91 7.16 1.78
C LEU A 91 -20.05 7.48 0.82
N LYS A 92 -21.09 6.63 0.79
CA LYS A 92 -22.31 6.86 0.00
C LYS A 92 -23.03 8.13 0.43
N GLN A 93 -23.11 8.39 1.74
CA GLN A 93 -23.69 9.64 2.26
C GLN A 93 -22.91 10.88 1.81
N TRP A 94 -21.60 10.76 1.61
CA TRP A 94 -20.74 11.83 1.10
C TRP A 94 -20.70 11.92 -0.43
N GLY A 95 -21.31 10.98 -1.16
CA GLY A 95 -21.19 10.87 -2.62
C GLY A 95 -19.77 10.51 -3.07
N ALA A 96 -19.02 9.80 -2.24
CA ALA A 96 -17.60 9.49 -2.42
C ALA A 96 -17.34 8.00 -2.72
N GLU A 97 -18.39 7.21 -2.99
CA GLU A 97 -18.29 5.77 -3.26
C GLU A 97 -17.43 5.46 -4.49
N ASN A 98 -17.43 6.32 -5.51
CA ASN A 98 -16.60 6.14 -6.70
C ASN A 98 -15.10 6.21 -6.39
N LEU A 99 -14.69 6.91 -5.32
CA LEU A 99 -13.29 6.95 -4.91
C LEU A 99 -12.83 5.59 -4.37
N TYR A 100 -13.72 4.86 -3.66
CA TYR A 100 -13.44 3.51 -3.20
C TYR A 100 -13.14 2.58 -4.39
N GLU A 101 -14.03 2.56 -5.38
CA GLU A 101 -13.86 1.72 -6.57
C GLU A 101 -12.61 2.08 -7.37
N ALA A 102 -12.31 3.37 -7.52
CA ALA A 102 -11.18 3.83 -8.31
C ALA A 102 -9.80 3.53 -7.67
N TYR A 103 -9.68 3.60 -6.34
CA TYR A 103 -8.36 3.61 -5.68
C TYR A 103 -8.14 2.49 -4.66
N TRP A 104 -9.19 1.97 -4.03
CA TRP A 104 -9.05 1.09 -2.86
C TRP A 104 -9.62 -0.31 -3.04
N ALA A 105 -10.63 -0.49 -3.90
CA ALA A 105 -11.27 -1.79 -4.12
C ALA A 105 -10.28 -2.83 -4.66
N ALA A 106 -9.42 -2.46 -5.61
CA ALA A 106 -8.46 -3.37 -6.22
C ALA A 106 -7.20 -2.64 -6.73
N PRO A 107 -6.24 -2.32 -5.84
CA PRO A 107 -5.05 -1.56 -6.23
C PRO A 107 -4.23 -2.29 -7.31
N VAL A 108 -3.83 -1.54 -8.35
CA VAL A 108 -3.02 -2.01 -9.48
C VAL A 108 -1.65 -1.35 -9.43
N PRO A 109 -0.58 -2.09 -9.11
CA PRO A 109 0.78 -1.56 -9.21
C PRO A 109 1.11 -1.26 -10.67
N ASN A 110 1.74 -0.11 -10.94
CA ASN A 110 2.26 0.17 -12.26
C ASN A 110 3.63 -0.53 -12.44
N LEU A 111 3.69 -1.56 -13.28
CA LEU A 111 4.91 -2.31 -13.56
C LEU A 111 5.80 -1.63 -14.63
N THR A 112 5.31 -0.64 -15.38
CA THR A 112 6.06 0.00 -16.48
C THR A 112 7.29 0.77 -16.01
N ILE A 113 7.30 1.20 -14.75
CA ILE A 113 8.39 2.00 -14.16
C ILE A 113 9.32 1.16 -13.27
N LEU A 114 9.11 -0.16 -13.22
CA LEU A 114 9.82 -1.05 -12.31
C LEU A 114 10.89 -1.84 -13.05
N PRO A 115 11.99 -2.23 -12.38
CA PRO A 115 13.02 -3.06 -13.00
C PRO A 115 12.45 -4.33 -13.63
N PRO A 116 13.09 -4.85 -14.68
CA PRO A 116 12.80 -6.16 -15.27
C PRO A 116 12.63 -7.25 -14.21
N TYR A 117 11.78 -8.23 -14.54
CA TYR A 117 11.43 -9.37 -13.68
C TYR A 117 10.67 -9.00 -12.39
N SER A 118 10.26 -7.74 -12.23
CA SER A 118 9.26 -7.36 -11.24
C SER A 118 7.92 -8.04 -11.58
N PHE A 119 7.21 -8.53 -10.56
CA PHE A 119 5.91 -9.16 -10.76
C PHE A 119 4.86 -8.66 -9.79
N SER A 120 3.61 -8.62 -10.25
CA SER A 120 2.44 -8.37 -9.40
C SER A 120 1.55 -9.60 -9.38
N LEU A 121 0.98 -9.88 -8.21
CA LEU A 121 0.02 -10.96 -8.01
C LEU A 121 -1.22 -10.36 -7.35
N ARG A 122 -2.37 -10.50 -8.01
CA ARG A 122 -3.63 -9.88 -7.60
C ARG A 122 -4.81 -10.81 -7.77
N PHE A 123 -5.69 -10.89 -6.76
CA PHE A 123 -6.94 -11.65 -6.86
C PHE A 123 -7.97 -11.16 -5.85
N THR A 124 -9.25 -11.37 -6.16
CA THR A 124 -10.35 -11.17 -5.23
C THR A 124 -10.72 -12.51 -4.59
N PHE A 125 -10.59 -12.60 -3.27
CA PHE A 125 -10.94 -13.78 -2.49
C PHE A 125 -12.24 -13.56 -1.71
N THR A 126 -12.89 -14.66 -1.37
CA THR A 126 -14.06 -14.71 -0.47
C THR A 126 -13.64 -15.34 0.85
N LEU A 127 -14.10 -14.79 1.98
CA LEU A 127 -13.86 -15.37 3.30
C LEU A 127 -14.71 -16.64 3.50
N ALA A 128 -14.06 -17.79 3.67
CA ALA A 128 -14.71 -19.02 4.09
C ALA A 128 -14.96 -19.06 5.60
N GLN A 129 -14.25 -18.25 6.38
CA GLN A 129 -14.45 -18.05 7.81
C GLN A 129 -14.28 -16.56 8.16
N PRO A 130 -14.96 -16.03 9.19
CA PRO A 130 -14.87 -14.63 9.54
C PRO A 130 -13.43 -14.17 9.75
N TYR A 131 -13.12 -12.93 9.35
CA TYR A 131 -11.83 -12.33 9.59
C TYR A 131 -11.85 -11.47 10.85
N LEU A 132 -10.90 -11.75 11.75
CA LEU A 132 -10.67 -10.98 12.96
C LEU A 132 -9.35 -10.24 12.87
N SER A 133 -9.35 -9.01 13.40
CA SER A 133 -8.13 -8.28 13.71
C SER A 133 -8.37 -7.41 14.94
N LYS A 134 -7.34 -6.67 15.35
CA LYS A 134 -7.43 -5.75 16.47
C LYS A 134 -7.05 -4.34 16.00
N ASP A 135 -7.95 -3.40 16.24
CA ASP A 135 -7.67 -1.97 16.20
C ASP A 135 -7.03 -1.50 17.51
N ASP A 136 -6.27 -0.41 17.44
CA ASP A 136 -5.64 0.21 18.61
C ASP A 136 -6.55 1.30 19.24
N ASN A 137 -7.83 1.33 18.87
CA ASN A 137 -8.80 2.28 19.39
C ASN A 137 -9.30 1.87 20.79
N GLY A 138 -8.60 2.34 21.83
CA GLY A 138 -8.97 2.10 23.23
C GLY A 138 -10.25 2.78 23.71
N PHE A 139 -10.85 3.66 22.90
CA PHE A 139 -12.07 4.41 23.22
C PHE A 139 -13.28 3.90 22.45
N TYR A 140 -13.23 2.67 21.93
CA TYR A 140 -14.34 2.07 21.20
C TYR A 140 -15.42 1.49 22.15
N ILE A 141 -16.65 1.33 21.65
CA ILE A 141 -17.79 0.81 22.42
C ILE A 141 -17.62 -0.66 22.89
N ILE A 142 -16.75 -1.43 22.23
CA ILE A 142 -16.34 -2.78 22.62
C ILE A 142 -14.82 -2.90 22.69
N ASP A 143 -14.33 -3.89 23.43
CA ASP A 143 -12.90 -4.07 23.72
C ASP A 143 -12.09 -4.62 22.53
N ASN A 144 -12.75 -5.29 21.58
CA ASN A 144 -12.10 -5.91 20.43
C ASN A 144 -12.65 -5.37 19.10
N PRO A 145 -12.42 -4.08 18.79
CA PRO A 145 -12.72 -3.51 17.48
C PRO A 145 -11.86 -4.14 16.39
N ILE A 146 -12.43 -4.21 15.19
CA ILE A 146 -11.68 -4.60 14.00
C ILE A 146 -10.84 -3.41 13.50
N MET A 147 -9.63 -3.69 13.01
CA MET A 147 -8.77 -2.68 12.41
C MET A 147 -9.46 -1.99 11.25
N ARG A 148 -9.42 -0.65 11.27
CA ARG A 148 -9.92 0.21 10.22
C ARG A 148 -8.88 1.19 9.73
N ASP A 149 -9.07 1.65 8.51
CA ASP A 149 -8.35 2.82 8.04
C ASP A 149 -8.76 4.07 8.84
N LYS A 150 -7.85 5.05 8.94
CA LYS A 150 -8.06 6.22 9.80
C LYS A 150 -9.01 7.26 9.21
N VAL A 151 -9.17 7.29 7.88
CA VAL A 151 -9.88 8.34 7.15
C VAL A 151 -11.32 7.94 6.89
N PHE A 152 -11.53 6.80 6.23
CA PHE A 152 -12.84 6.33 5.78
C PHE A 152 -13.48 5.33 6.74
N ARG A 153 -12.72 4.87 7.75
CA ARG A 153 -13.17 3.90 8.76
C ARG A 153 -13.62 2.57 8.16
N LEU A 154 -13.06 2.21 7.00
CA LEU A 154 -13.27 0.92 6.36
C LEU A 154 -12.44 -0.16 7.06
N PRO A 155 -13.02 -1.34 7.34
CA PRO A 155 -12.27 -2.48 7.86
C PRO A 155 -11.19 -2.90 6.87
N MET A 156 -10.01 -3.25 7.37
CA MET A 156 -8.90 -3.60 6.49
C MET A 156 -7.95 -4.66 7.04
N VAL A 157 -7.27 -5.34 6.13
CA VAL A 157 -6.00 -6.01 6.39
C VAL A 157 -4.87 -5.03 6.08
N ARG A 158 -4.02 -4.74 7.07
CA ARG A 158 -2.86 -3.87 6.87
C ARG A 158 -1.81 -4.53 5.98
N PRO A 159 -1.04 -3.77 5.18
CA PRO A 159 0.14 -4.29 4.49
C PRO A 159 1.10 -5.04 5.42
N SER A 160 1.32 -4.52 6.62
CA SER A 160 2.16 -5.16 7.64
C SER A 160 1.57 -6.47 8.16
N SER A 161 0.24 -6.57 8.26
CA SER A 161 -0.46 -7.81 8.61
C SER A 161 -0.28 -8.85 7.51
N TRP A 162 -0.47 -8.49 6.23
CA TRP A 162 -0.20 -9.41 5.11
C TRP A 162 1.24 -9.90 5.10
N LYS A 163 2.20 -8.97 5.27
CA LYS A 163 3.62 -9.29 5.40
C LYS A 163 3.88 -10.30 6.51
N GLY A 164 3.29 -10.07 7.69
CA GLY A 164 3.43 -10.96 8.85
C GLY A 164 2.85 -12.34 8.62
N ASN A 165 1.63 -12.43 8.07
CA ASN A 165 0.95 -13.69 7.78
C ASN A 165 1.69 -14.50 6.71
N LEU A 166 2.09 -13.88 5.59
CA LEU A 166 2.82 -14.60 4.54
C LEU A 166 4.19 -15.07 5.02
N ARG A 167 4.89 -14.25 5.83
CA ARG A 167 6.16 -14.64 6.44
C ARG A 167 5.99 -15.84 7.38
N ALA A 168 4.91 -15.86 8.16
CA ALA A 168 4.60 -16.98 9.05
C ALA A 168 4.28 -18.26 8.26
N ALA A 169 3.48 -18.14 7.19
CA ALA A 169 3.16 -19.27 6.29
C ALA A 169 4.42 -19.85 5.65
N LEU A 170 5.29 -19.01 5.06
CA LEU A 170 6.55 -19.44 4.45
C LEU A 170 7.52 -20.10 5.45
N ARG A 171 7.52 -19.66 6.71
CA ARG A 171 8.30 -20.31 7.77
C ARG A 171 7.74 -21.69 8.12
N GLN A 172 6.42 -21.85 8.19
CA GLN A 172 5.81 -23.16 8.42
C GLN A 172 6.09 -24.13 7.26
N LEU A 173 6.13 -23.61 6.03
CA LEU A 173 6.55 -24.35 4.84
C LEU A 173 8.07 -24.57 4.74
N GLN A 174 8.86 -24.13 5.72
CA GLN A 174 10.33 -24.26 5.75
C GLN A 174 11.02 -23.67 4.50
N SER A 175 10.48 -22.57 3.97
CA SER A 175 11.06 -21.90 2.81
C SER A 175 12.40 -21.23 3.14
N ASN A 176 13.40 -21.44 2.29
CA ASN A 176 14.72 -20.81 2.41
C ASN A 176 14.73 -19.34 1.98
N SER A 177 13.70 -18.88 1.24
CA SER A 177 13.61 -17.53 0.65
C SER A 177 13.12 -16.45 1.63
N VAL A 178 12.82 -16.80 2.88
CA VAL A 178 12.19 -15.86 3.83
C VAL A 178 13.05 -14.61 4.08
N GLN A 179 14.37 -14.73 4.13
CA GLN A 179 15.22 -13.56 4.44
C GLN A 179 15.22 -12.54 3.29
N GLN A 180 15.45 -12.99 2.05
CA GLN A 180 15.49 -12.09 0.88
C GLN A 180 14.11 -11.48 0.56
N LEU A 181 13.02 -12.23 0.73
CA LEU A 181 11.67 -11.74 0.44
C LEU A 181 11.21 -10.63 1.40
N PHE A 182 11.53 -10.76 2.69
CA PHE A 182 10.99 -9.85 3.72
C PHE A 182 11.99 -8.82 4.25
N GLY A 183 13.27 -9.01 3.94
CA GLY A 183 14.35 -8.20 4.45
C GLY A 183 14.87 -8.69 5.80
N LYS A 184 16.02 -8.14 6.19
CA LYS A 184 16.71 -8.39 7.46
C LYS A 184 17.32 -7.07 7.89
N VAL A 185 17.17 -6.76 9.16
CA VAL A 185 17.88 -5.68 9.83
C VAL A 185 18.90 -6.34 10.73
N ASN A 186 20.17 -5.97 10.60
CA ASN A 186 21.21 -6.36 11.53
C ASN A 186 21.26 -5.32 12.66
N GLU A 187 20.77 -5.71 13.84
CA GLU A 187 20.61 -4.80 14.98
C GLU A 187 21.96 -4.32 15.55
N THR A 188 23.07 -4.99 15.20
CA THR A 188 24.41 -4.69 15.73
C THR A 188 25.17 -3.63 14.93
N ASN A 189 24.94 -3.51 13.63
CA ASN A 189 25.68 -2.60 12.76
C ASN A 189 24.80 -1.70 11.88
N ASN A 190 23.47 -1.72 12.08
CA ASN A 190 22.49 -1.01 11.24
C ASN A 190 22.56 -1.36 9.74
N GLU A 191 23.30 -2.40 9.35
CA GLU A 191 23.26 -2.91 7.98
C GLU A 191 22.01 -3.76 7.80
N GLY A 192 21.34 -3.61 6.67
CA GLY A 192 20.14 -4.38 6.38
C GLY A 192 19.85 -4.34 4.90
N HIS A 193 19.18 -5.40 4.42
CA HIS A 193 18.62 -5.40 3.07
C HIS A 193 17.09 -5.21 3.17
N THR A 194 16.56 -4.33 2.33
CA THR A 194 15.11 -4.21 2.14
C THR A 194 14.59 -5.49 1.50
N GLY A 195 13.43 -5.98 1.95
CA GLY A 195 12.78 -7.12 1.33
C GLY A 195 12.31 -6.82 -0.08
N ARG A 196 12.12 -7.87 -0.89
CA ARG A 196 11.65 -7.76 -2.27
C ARG A 196 10.13 -7.66 -2.40
N LEU A 197 9.37 -7.92 -1.32
CA LEU A 197 7.90 -7.90 -1.32
C LEU A 197 7.30 -6.61 -0.75
N ILE A 198 6.37 -6.04 -1.49
CA ILE A 198 5.55 -4.86 -1.15
C ILE A 198 4.08 -5.28 -1.14
N PHE A 199 3.42 -5.08 -0.01
CA PHE A 199 2.02 -5.48 0.19
C PHE A 199 1.09 -4.27 0.10
N TYR A 200 -0.07 -4.47 -0.48
CA TYR A 200 -1.13 -3.46 -0.50
C TYR A 200 -2.19 -3.78 0.56
N PRO A 201 -2.86 -2.75 1.11
CA PRO A 201 -3.98 -2.96 2.01
C PRO A 201 -5.15 -3.66 1.29
N THR A 202 -5.87 -4.50 2.03
CA THR A 202 -7.15 -5.06 1.58
C THR A 202 -8.25 -4.40 2.38
N PHE A 203 -9.23 -3.79 1.72
CA PHE A 203 -10.39 -3.17 2.37
C PHE A 203 -11.62 -4.07 2.22
N PHE A 204 -12.48 -4.07 3.23
CA PHE A 204 -13.76 -4.74 3.21
C PHE A 204 -14.90 -3.72 3.28
N THR A 205 -16.04 -4.09 2.72
CA THR A 205 -17.24 -3.24 2.65
C THR A 205 -18.30 -3.63 3.68
N GLN A 206 -18.00 -4.60 4.54
CA GLN A 206 -18.92 -5.16 5.52
C GLN A 206 -18.22 -5.40 6.87
N THR A 207 -18.96 -5.20 7.96
CA THR A 207 -18.58 -5.65 9.30
C THR A 207 -19.69 -6.45 9.95
N GLY A 208 -19.30 -7.33 10.87
CA GLY A 208 -20.19 -8.06 11.75
C GLY A 208 -19.63 -8.21 13.16
N LEU A 209 -20.25 -9.08 13.94
CA LEU A 209 -19.86 -9.37 15.32
C LEU A 209 -19.79 -10.88 15.56
N GLU A 210 -18.69 -11.31 16.16
CA GLU A 210 -18.49 -12.66 16.66
C GLU A 210 -18.55 -12.69 18.19
N ILE A 211 -19.10 -13.76 18.74
CA ILE A 211 -19.15 -13.99 20.18
C ILE A 211 -18.33 -15.23 20.50
N ILE A 212 -17.22 -15.04 21.20
CA ILE A 212 -16.42 -16.15 21.73
C ILE A 212 -16.75 -16.29 23.22
N ASN A 213 -17.28 -17.45 23.62
CA ASN A 213 -17.57 -17.74 25.02
C ASN A 213 -16.57 -18.78 25.58
N PRO A 214 -15.53 -18.37 26.33
CA PRO A 214 -14.60 -19.32 26.94
C PRO A 214 -15.32 -20.20 27.97
N HIS A 215 -15.22 -21.51 27.80
CA HIS A 215 -15.76 -22.49 28.74
C HIS A 215 -14.72 -22.90 29.78
N ASP A 216 -15.16 -23.05 31.03
CA ASP A 216 -14.35 -23.70 32.04
C ASP A 216 -14.18 -25.18 31.71
N ARG A 217 -12.93 -25.67 31.70
CA ARG A 217 -12.64 -27.05 31.29
C ARG A 217 -13.22 -28.10 32.24
N LYS A 218 -13.42 -27.76 33.52
CA LYS A 218 -13.94 -28.70 34.53
C LYS A 218 -15.46 -28.72 34.54
N THR A 219 -16.09 -27.55 34.56
CA THR A 219 -17.55 -27.45 34.69
C THR A 219 -18.28 -27.42 33.34
N LYS A 220 -17.56 -27.19 32.24
CA LYS A 220 -18.08 -26.95 30.88
C LYS A 220 -19.04 -25.76 30.77
N VAL A 221 -19.13 -24.93 31.81
CA VAL A 221 -19.96 -23.71 31.83
C VAL A 221 -19.19 -22.56 31.16
N GLY A 222 -19.87 -21.82 30.28
CA GLY A 222 -19.33 -20.60 29.68
C GLY A 222 -19.26 -19.47 30.70
N LYS A 223 -18.15 -18.72 30.74
CA LYS A 223 -17.94 -17.66 31.73
C LYS A 223 -18.59 -16.35 31.31
N ASN A 224 -17.88 -15.60 30.48
CA ASN A 224 -18.26 -14.29 30.02
C ASN A 224 -18.10 -14.28 28.50
N PRO A 225 -19.19 -14.17 27.73
CA PRO A 225 -19.11 -13.99 26.29
C PRO A 225 -18.28 -12.75 25.95
N ILE A 226 -17.29 -12.93 25.08
CA ILE A 226 -16.41 -11.87 24.61
C ILE A 226 -16.84 -11.50 23.20
N LEU A 227 -17.18 -10.23 23.01
CA LEU A 227 -17.56 -9.67 21.71
C LEU A 227 -16.30 -9.30 20.93
N PHE A 228 -16.28 -9.71 19.67
CA PHE A 228 -15.29 -9.34 18.67
C PHE A 228 -15.99 -8.73 17.49
N GLU A 229 -15.45 -7.64 16.98
CA GLU A 229 -15.84 -7.17 15.66
C GLU A 229 -15.10 -7.96 14.59
N SER A 230 -15.82 -8.29 13.52
CA SER A 230 -15.31 -9.12 12.43
C SER A 230 -15.65 -8.52 11.07
N VAL A 231 -14.97 -9.04 10.05
CA VAL A 231 -15.57 -9.11 8.71
C VAL A 231 -16.24 -10.49 8.61
N PRO A 232 -17.52 -10.54 8.24
CA PRO A 232 -18.27 -11.80 8.24
C PRO A 232 -17.79 -12.77 7.16
N GLU A 233 -18.12 -14.04 7.33
CA GLU A 233 -18.03 -15.07 6.29
C GLU A 233 -18.78 -14.64 5.02
N GLY A 234 -18.27 -15.03 3.85
CA GLY A 234 -18.81 -14.66 2.54
C GLY A 234 -18.41 -13.26 2.06
N ALA A 235 -17.81 -12.42 2.90
CA ALA A 235 -17.32 -11.11 2.47
C ALA A 235 -16.09 -11.27 1.55
N THR A 236 -15.97 -10.36 0.59
CA THR A 236 -14.89 -10.37 -0.40
C THR A 236 -13.83 -9.31 -0.12
N GLY A 237 -12.57 -9.62 -0.43
CA GLY A 237 -11.45 -8.68 -0.38
C GLY A 237 -10.51 -8.87 -1.56
N CYS A 238 -9.78 -7.81 -1.93
CA CYS A 238 -8.73 -7.88 -2.95
C CYS A 238 -7.35 -7.99 -2.30
N PHE A 239 -6.62 -9.06 -2.62
CA PHE A 239 -5.22 -9.22 -2.28
C PHE A 239 -4.36 -8.73 -3.44
N THR A 240 -3.41 -7.82 -3.16
CA THR A 240 -2.41 -7.36 -4.13
C THR A 240 -1.02 -7.40 -3.50
N LEU A 241 -0.10 -8.05 -4.19
CA LEU A 241 1.31 -8.16 -3.85
C LEU A 241 2.15 -7.68 -5.03
N LEU A 242 3.19 -6.89 -4.75
CA LEU A 242 4.21 -6.50 -5.70
C LEU A 242 5.56 -7.07 -5.26
N TYR A 243 6.28 -7.68 -6.18
CA TYR A 243 7.67 -8.10 -6.02
C TYR A 243 8.56 -7.24 -6.89
N VAL A 244 9.66 -6.74 -6.32
CA VAL A 244 10.68 -5.98 -7.05
C VAL A 244 12.07 -6.53 -6.68
N PRO A 245 12.90 -6.94 -7.65
CA PRO A 245 14.22 -7.52 -7.39
C PRO A 245 15.29 -6.44 -7.10
N PHE A 246 15.03 -5.51 -6.19
CA PHE A 246 15.92 -4.36 -5.91
C PHE A 246 17.38 -4.74 -5.64
N SER A 247 17.61 -5.84 -4.91
CA SER A 247 18.97 -6.32 -4.58
C SER A 247 19.73 -6.91 -5.78
N ARG A 248 19.09 -7.01 -6.95
CA ARG A 248 19.62 -7.66 -8.15
C ARG A 248 19.82 -6.69 -9.32
N ILE A 249 19.53 -5.41 -9.14
CA ILE A 249 19.77 -4.39 -10.17
C ILE A 249 21.28 -4.35 -10.49
N GLY A 250 21.63 -4.48 -11.77
CA GLY A 250 23.02 -4.51 -12.24
C GLY A 250 23.80 -5.79 -11.89
N GLN A 251 23.13 -6.84 -11.40
CA GLN A 251 23.75 -8.15 -11.15
C GLN A 251 23.60 -9.07 -12.37
N ASP A 252 24.29 -10.22 -12.33
CA ASP A 252 24.17 -11.25 -13.37
C ASP A 252 22.70 -11.61 -13.64
N GLU A 253 22.31 -11.49 -14.90
CA GLU A 253 20.92 -11.60 -15.35
C GLU A 253 20.40 -13.03 -15.22
N THR A 254 21.22 -14.03 -15.55
CA THR A 254 20.86 -15.45 -15.46
C THR A 254 20.54 -15.84 -14.02
N GLU A 255 21.40 -15.45 -13.09
CA GLU A 255 21.21 -15.66 -11.66
C GLU A 255 20.04 -14.85 -11.12
N THR A 256 19.80 -13.65 -11.65
CA THR A 256 18.63 -12.83 -11.29
C THR A 256 17.34 -13.52 -11.69
N ARG A 257 17.21 -13.96 -12.95
CA ARG A 257 16.08 -14.75 -13.45
C ARG A 257 15.87 -16.01 -12.61
N ARG A 258 16.94 -16.74 -12.26
CA ARG A 258 16.87 -17.93 -11.40
C ARG A 258 16.30 -17.62 -10.01
N GLN A 259 16.80 -16.56 -9.34
CA GLN A 259 16.31 -16.18 -8.01
C GLN A 259 14.87 -15.69 -8.04
N VAL A 260 14.49 -14.88 -9.04
CA VAL A 260 13.10 -14.41 -9.21
C VAL A 260 12.15 -15.59 -9.41
N ALA A 261 12.55 -16.56 -10.24
CA ALA A 261 11.77 -17.77 -10.47
C ALA A 261 11.57 -18.59 -9.18
N GLU A 262 12.60 -18.75 -8.36
CA GLU A 262 12.50 -19.44 -7.07
C GLU A 262 11.64 -18.68 -6.06
N ASP A 263 11.80 -17.35 -5.99
CA ASP A 263 11.01 -16.48 -5.14
C ASP A 263 9.53 -16.49 -5.53
N LEU A 264 9.22 -16.45 -6.82
CA LEU A 264 7.85 -16.52 -7.34
C LEU A 264 7.14 -17.82 -6.92
N VAL A 265 7.79 -18.97 -7.09
CA VAL A 265 7.23 -20.27 -6.69
C VAL A 265 7.04 -20.35 -5.18
N ALA A 266 8.01 -19.87 -4.40
CA ALA A 266 7.90 -19.82 -2.94
C ALA A 266 6.72 -18.94 -2.51
N VAL A 267 6.60 -17.75 -3.09
CA VAL A 267 5.51 -16.80 -2.81
C VAL A 267 4.15 -17.40 -3.16
N ALA A 268 4.00 -18.04 -4.31
CA ALA A 268 2.76 -18.69 -4.72
C ALA A 268 2.32 -19.77 -3.71
N LYS A 269 3.25 -20.66 -3.31
CA LYS A 269 3.04 -21.69 -2.28
C LYS A 269 2.64 -21.08 -0.93
N GLY A 270 3.36 -20.03 -0.53
CA GLY A 270 3.09 -19.30 0.70
C GLY A 270 1.71 -18.66 0.72
N ILE A 271 1.29 -18.04 -0.39
CA ILE A 271 -0.03 -17.41 -0.52
C ILE A 271 -1.14 -18.46 -0.45
N ASN A 272 -1.01 -19.56 -1.20
CA ASN A 272 -1.96 -20.66 -1.14
C ASN A 272 -2.14 -21.15 0.32
N ALA A 273 -1.05 -21.54 0.98
CA ALA A 273 -1.11 -22.03 2.35
C ALA A 273 -1.63 -20.98 3.36
N MET A 274 -1.22 -19.71 3.22
CA MET A 274 -1.69 -18.61 4.06
C MET A 274 -3.21 -18.44 3.93
N MET A 275 -3.74 -18.45 2.72
CA MET A 275 -5.15 -18.15 2.46
C MET A 275 -6.08 -19.34 2.77
N THR A 276 -5.68 -20.57 2.44
CA THR A 276 -6.58 -21.74 2.48
C THR A 276 -6.37 -22.64 3.70
N THR A 277 -5.20 -22.60 4.34
CA THR A 277 -4.82 -23.56 5.39
C THR A 277 -4.55 -22.89 6.73
N TYR A 278 -3.64 -21.92 6.76
CA TYR A 278 -3.21 -21.28 8.00
C TYR A 278 -4.10 -20.13 8.44
N GLY A 279 -4.76 -19.47 7.49
CA GLY A 279 -5.55 -18.28 7.71
C GLY A 279 -4.70 -17.03 7.96
N PHE A 280 -5.36 -15.87 7.98
CA PHE A 280 -4.73 -14.57 8.21
C PHE A 280 -5.48 -13.75 9.26
N GLY A 281 -4.74 -12.93 10.01
CA GLY A 281 -5.30 -12.06 11.04
C GLY A 281 -5.16 -12.63 12.43
N ALA A 282 -6.22 -12.53 13.25
CA ALA A 282 -6.23 -12.99 14.62
C ALA A 282 -7.00 -14.30 14.77
N LYS A 283 -6.66 -15.08 15.82
CA LYS A 283 -7.34 -16.35 16.17
C LYS A 283 -7.35 -17.41 15.06
N THR A 284 -6.36 -17.40 14.18
CA THR A 284 -6.24 -18.35 13.06
C THR A 284 -6.20 -19.81 13.50
N SER A 285 -5.63 -20.11 14.67
CA SER A 285 -5.65 -21.47 15.26
C SER A 285 -7.06 -21.98 15.63
N SER A 286 -8.05 -21.09 15.67
CA SER A 286 -9.47 -21.42 15.85
C SER A 286 -10.27 -21.36 14.54
N GLY A 287 -9.60 -21.26 13.39
CA GLY A 287 -10.21 -21.30 12.06
C GLY A 287 -10.55 -19.94 11.44
N PHE A 288 -10.27 -18.82 12.12
CA PHE A 288 -10.59 -17.49 11.59
C PHE A 288 -9.67 -17.08 10.44
N GLY A 289 -10.21 -16.26 9.52
CA GLY A 289 -9.46 -15.66 8.42
C GLY A 289 -9.03 -16.65 7.34
N ILE A 290 -9.84 -17.68 7.08
CA ILE A 290 -9.64 -18.62 5.98
C ILE A 290 -10.42 -18.13 4.76
N ALA A 291 -9.82 -18.22 3.58
CA ALA A 291 -10.46 -17.91 2.30
C ALA A 291 -10.97 -19.17 1.61
N GLU A 292 -12.02 -19.01 0.80
CA GLU A 292 -12.45 -20.04 -0.15
C GLU A 292 -11.35 -20.29 -1.19
N ASP A 293 -11.20 -21.54 -1.63
CA ASP A 293 -10.22 -21.89 -2.66
C ASP A 293 -10.58 -21.29 -4.02
N GLN A 294 -11.87 -21.31 -4.36
CA GLN A 294 -12.36 -20.81 -5.65
C GLN A 294 -12.47 -19.29 -5.65
N LEU A 295 -12.00 -18.66 -6.73
CA LEU A 295 -12.07 -17.22 -6.88
C LEU A 295 -13.33 -16.83 -7.66
N SER A 296 -14.01 -15.77 -7.21
CA SER A 296 -15.17 -15.21 -7.92
C SER A 296 -14.84 -14.64 -9.31
N LYS A 297 -13.58 -14.27 -9.52
CA LYS A 297 -13.02 -13.71 -10.76
C LYS A 297 -11.59 -14.24 -10.90
N PRO A 298 -11.09 -14.44 -12.13
CA PRO A 298 -9.72 -14.88 -12.32
C PRO A 298 -8.72 -13.95 -11.62
N GLY A 299 -7.83 -14.54 -10.83
CA GLY A 299 -6.65 -13.87 -10.32
C GLY A 299 -5.62 -13.68 -11.44
N LYS A 300 -4.75 -12.68 -11.28
CA LYS A 300 -3.75 -12.29 -12.27
C LYS A 300 -2.35 -12.32 -11.67
N LEU A 301 -1.43 -12.94 -12.40
CA LEU A 301 0.00 -12.88 -12.21
C LEU A 301 0.61 -12.16 -13.41
N THR A 302 1.14 -10.96 -13.20
CA THR A 302 1.73 -10.14 -14.26
C THR A 302 3.22 -9.97 -13.97
N VAL A 303 4.09 -10.23 -14.96
CA VAL A 303 5.54 -10.11 -14.84
C VAL A 303 6.06 -9.14 -15.91
N ALA A 304 6.88 -8.19 -15.51
CA ALA A 304 7.64 -7.34 -16.42
C ALA A 304 8.84 -8.12 -16.96
N VAL A 305 9.03 -8.13 -18.27
CA VAL A 305 10.21 -8.71 -18.92
C VAL A 305 10.95 -7.62 -19.72
N GLU A 306 12.23 -7.86 -20.00
CA GLU A 306 13.02 -6.99 -20.89
C GLU A 306 12.52 -7.10 -22.33
N ASP A 307 12.43 -5.96 -23.02
CA ASP A 307 12.21 -5.94 -24.46
C ASP A 307 13.51 -6.32 -25.15
N GLU A 308 13.54 -7.46 -25.85
CA GLU A 308 14.65 -7.83 -26.72
C GLU A 308 14.46 -7.21 -28.11
N SER A 309 14.10 -5.92 -28.21
CA SER A 309 14.00 -5.25 -29.51
C SER A 309 15.42 -4.82 -29.96
N PRO A 310 16.00 -5.42 -31.04
CA PRO A 310 17.37 -5.11 -31.48
C PRO A 310 17.49 -3.74 -32.16
N GLU A 311 16.38 -3.02 -32.36
CA GLU A 311 16.34 -1.79 -33.14
C GLU A 311 16.69 -0.54 -32.32
N GLU A 312 16.55 -0.58 -30.98
CA GLU A 312 16.80 0.58 -30.11
C GLU A 312 18.29 0.85 -29.85
N GLU A 313 19.12 -0.20 -29.74
CA GLU A 313 20.57 -0.05 -29.57
C GLU A 313 21.23 0.60 -30.80
N ALA A 314 20.69 0.36 -31.99
CA ALA A 314 21.10 0.98 -33.25
C ALA A 314 20.55 2.42 -33.44
N ALA A 315 19.47 2.78 -32.74
CA ALA A 315 18.90 4.13 -32.73
C ALA A 315 19.55 5.06 -31.69
N LEU A 316 20.06 4.49 -30.59
CA LEU A 316 20.85 5.17 -29.54
C LEU A 316 22.07 5.92 -30.10
N GLU A 317 22.62 5.48 -31.23
CA GLU A 317 23.79 6.11 -31.87
C GLU A 317 23.44 7.28 -32.82
N LYS A 318 22.14 7.53 -33.11
CA LYS A 318 21.72 8.38 -34.26
C LYS A 318 20.84 9.60 -33.94
N LEU A 319 21.06 10.29 -32.82
CA LEU A 319 20.57 11.68 -32.69
C LEU A 319 21.74 12.68 -32.87
N PRO A 320 21.95 13.24 -34.07
CA PRO A 320 23.00 14.23 -34.26
C PRO A 320 22.54 15.58 -33.70
N LEU A 321 22.82 15.84 -32.43
CA LEU A 321 23.06 17.22 -31.98
C LEU A 321 24.41 17.62 -32.57
N SER A 322 24.38 18.29 -33.73
CA SER A 322 25.60 18.79 -34.39
C SER A 322 26.39 19.64 -33.40
N LYS A 323 27.66 19.31 -33.18
CA LYS A 323 28.57 20.16 -32.40
C LYS A 323 28.56 21.57 -33.00
N PRO A 324 28.55 22.63 -32.19
CA PRO A 324 28.66 23.99 -32.71
C PRO A 324 29.96 24.09 -33.52
N GLU A 325 29.92 24.84 -34.62
CA GLU A 325 31.13 25.06 -35.39
C GLU A 325 32.06 26.02 -34.64
N ILE A 326 33.37 25.77 -34.71
CA ILE A 326 34.37 26.66 -34.11
C ILE A 326 34.25 28.04 -34.81
N PRO A 327 34.07 29.14 -34.06
CA PRO A 327 33.91 30.47 -34.63
C PRO A 327 35.09 30.89 -35.50
N GLU A 328 34.80 31.64 -36.57
CA GLU A 328 35.82 32.07 -37.54
C GLU A 328 37.02 32.82 -36.91
N PRO A 329 36.83 33.77 -35.96
CA PRO A 329 37.97 34.44 -35.32
C PRO A 329 38.88 33.48 -34.56
N VAL A 330 38.32 32.42 -33.95
CA VAL A 330 39.06 31.37 -33.25
C VAL A 330 39.86 30.52 -34.24
N ARG A 331 39.24 30.12 -35.36
CA ARG A 331 39.92 29.37 -36.43
C ARG A 331 41.11 30.16 -36.96
N ARG A 332 40.89 31.42 -37.30
CA ARG A 332 41.89 32.33 -37.84
C ARG A 332 43.06 32.60 -36.89
N LEU A 333 42.79 32.72 -35.59
CA LEU A 333 43.87 32.85 -34.61
C LEU A 333 44.68 31.55 -34.50
N ARG A 334 44.01 30.40 -34.49
CA ARG A 334 44.65 29.07 -34.38
C ARG A 334 45.49 28.68 -35.59
N GLU A 335 45.32 29.33 -36.75
CA GLU A 335 46.25 29.18 -37.88
C GLU A 335 47.69 29.57 -37.50
N ASN A 336 47.83 30.64 -36.72
CA ASN A 336 49.14 31.15 -36.28
C ASN A 336 49.50 30.67 -34.86
N TYR A 337 48.50 30.34 -34.04
CA TYR A 337 48.66 29.90 -32.65
C TYR A 337 47.86 28.60 -32.37
N PRO A 338 48.29 27.43 -32.87
CA PRO A 338 47.47 26.21 -32.88
C PRO A 338 47.12 25.64 -31.50
N LYS A 339 47.90 25.96 -30.47
CA LYS A 339 47.73 25.47 -29.10
C LYS A 339 47.02 26.46 -28.18
N GLU A 340 46.45 27.53 -28.73
CA GLU A 340 45.81 28.56 -27.92
C GLU A 340 44.53 28.07 -27.23
N ASP A 341 44.48 28.26 -25.91
CA ASP A 341 43.39 27.84 -25.02
C ASP A 341 42.61 29.02 -24.41
N PHE A 342 43.00 30.27 -24.73
CA PHE A 342 42.33 31.52 -24.35
C PHE A 342 42.27 31.80 -22.84
N THR A 343 43.12 31.14 -22.05
CA THR A 343 43.18 31.30 -20.59
C THR A 343 43.72 32.67 -20.17
N LEU A 344 44.63 33.26 -20.96
CA LEU A 344 45.28 34.54 -20.65
C LEU A 344 44.40 35.76 -20.97
N LYS A 345 44.53 36.85 -20.19
CA LYS A 345 43.88 38.13 -20.55
C LYS A 345 44.57 38.76 -21.77
N PRO A 346 43.88 39.55 -22.62
CA PRO A 346 44.44 40.03 -23.89
C PRO A 346 45.78 40.76 -23.77
N LYS A 347 45.95 41.58 -22.72
CA LYS A 347 47.21 42.30 -22.46
C LYS A 347 48.36 41.37 -22.08
N GLU A 348 48.07 40.34 -21.28
CA GLU A 348 49.04 39.33 -20.83
C GLU A 348 49.43 38.43 -22.00
N TRP A 349 48.45 37.98 -22.78
CA TRP A 349 48.67 37.19 -23.98
C TRP A 349 49.57 37.90 -24.99
N ARG A 350 49.32 39.19 -25.23
CA ARG A 350 50.13 39.99 -26.14
C ARG A 350 51.57 40.14 -25.67
N ALA A 351 51.78 40.34 -24.37
CA ALA A 351 53.12 40.44 -23.80
C ALA A 351 53.86 39.10 -23.92
N ALA A 352 53.18 37.97 -23.69
CA ALA A 352 53.75 36.63 -23.77
C ALA A 352 54.15 36.23 -25.21
N HIS A 353 53.36 36.63 -26.21
CA HIS A 353 53.58 36.28 -27.62
C HIS A 353 54.29 37.38 -28.43
N ASN A 354 54.66 38.49 -27.77
CA ASN A 354 55.23 39.67 -28.40
C ASN A 354 54.40 40.18 -29.62
N ALA A 355 53.07 40.06 -29.51
CA ALA A 355 52.15 40.19 -30.63
C ALA A 355 51.92 41.66 -31.05
N SER A 356 51.67 41.83 -32.35
CA SER A 356 51.30 43.11 -32.96
C SER A 356 49.93 43.60 -32.48
N LYS A 357 49.59 44.86 -32.80
CA LYS A 357 48.26 45.41 -32.46
C LYS A 357 47.13 44.65 -33.14
N LYS A 358 47.35 44.24 -34.39
CA LYS A 358 46.40 43.46 -35.18
C LYS A 358 46.16 42.07 -34.59
N GLU A 359 47.21 41.39 -34.13
CA GLU A 359 47.09 40.08 -33.47
C GLU A 359 46.42 40.18 -32.10
N HIS A 360 46.70 41.24 -31.34
CA HIS A 360 46.01 41.49 -30.06
C HIS A 360 44.51 41.73 -30.24
N ASP A 361 44.11 42.47 -31.28
CA ASP A 361 42.69 42.70 -31.58
C ASP A 361 42.00 41.41 -32.06
N LEU A 362 42.68 40.61 -32.88
CA LEU A 362 42.21 39.27 -33.27
C LEU A 362 42.08 38.32 -32.07
N TYR A 363 43.04 38.33 -31.15
CA TYR A 363 42.98 37.52 -29.92
C TYR A 363 41.80 37.91 -29.04
N ARG A 364 41.54 39.21 -28.88
CA ARG A 364 40.38 39.69 -28.11
C ARG A 364 39.07 39.18 -28.71
N GLU A 365 38.90 39.36 -30.02
CA GLU A 365 37.72 38.89 -30.76
C GLU A 365 37.56 37.35 -30.68
N ALA A 366 38.66 36.61 -30.88
CA ALA A 366 38.69 35.17 -30.79
C ALA A 366 38.37 34.66 -29.38
N ARG A 367 38.88 35.32 -28.33
CA ARG A 367 38.62 34.95 -26.93
C ARG A 367 37.16 35.14 -26.55
N ASP A 368 36.56 36.25 -26.95
CA ASP A 368 35.15 36.53 -26.69
C ASP A 368 34.28 35.49 -27.42
N ALA A 369 34.55 35.22 -28.70
CA ALA A 369 33.85 34.19 -29.47
C ALA A 369 34.07 32.76 -28.92
N TYR A 370 35.26 32.44 -28.41
CA TYR A 370 35.57 31.15 -27.80
C TYR A 370 34.78 30.92 -26.51
N SER A 371 34.58 31.96 -25.70
CA SER A 371 33.81 31.86 -24.46
C SER A 371 32.35 31.48 -24.71
N GLU A 372 31.75 32.03 -25.77
CA GLU A 372 30.37 31.71 -26.17
C GLU A 372 30.27 30.30 -26.78
N TYR A 373 31.25 29.89 -27.58
CA TYR A 373 31.38 28.52 -28.08
C TYR A 373 31.51 27.49 -26.94
N GLU A 374 32.35 27.75 -25.94
CA GLU A 374 32.56 26.85 -24.80
C GLU A 374 31.29 26.72 -23.94
N TYR A 375 30.55 27.81 -23.76
CA TYR A 375 29.25 27.80 -23.09
C TYR A 375 28.23 26.94 -23.86
N GLN A 376 28.20 27.05 -25.19
CA GLN A 376 27.34 26.22 -26.04
C GLN A 376 27.72 24.73 -26.00
N GLU A 377 29.01 24.40 -26.04
CA GLU A 377 29.48 23.00 -25.91
C GLU A 377 29.14 22.40 -24.54
N ARG A 378 29.40 23.13 -23.44
CA ARG A 378 29.05 22.65 -22.08
C ARG A 378 27.55 22.49 -21.91
N GLY A 379 26.75 23.42 -22.46
CA GLY A 379 25.29 23.33 -22.47
C GLY A 379 24.73 22.16 -23.31
N LEU A 380 25.48 21.65 -24.28
CA LEU A 380 25.14 20.43 -25.01
C LEU A 380 25.44 19.16 -24.20
N VAL A 381 26.56 19.12 -23.47
CA VAL A 381 26.88 18.00 -22.57
C VAL A 381 25.83 17.88 -21.47
N TYR A 382 25.46 19.00 -20.84
CA TYR A 382 24.42 19.02 -19.81
C TYR A 382 23.04 18.58 -20.37
N ARG A 383 22.65 19.06 -21.56
CA ARG A 383 21.41 18.62 -22.22
C ARG A 383 21.44 17.14 -22.59
N ARG A 384 22.60 16.58 -22.97
CA ARG A 384 22.76 15.13 -23.20
C ARG A 384 22.56 14.34 -21.92
N GLU A 385 23.15 14.78 -20.81
CA GLU A 385 23.01 14.10 -19.52
C GLU A 385 21.57 14.15 -19.00
N GLU A 386 20.90 15.30 -19.12
CA GLU A 386 19.49 15.46 -18.71
C GLU A 386 18.53 14.70 -19.64
N GLN A 387 18.76 14.71 -20.96
CA GLN A 387 18.00 13.87 -21.89
C GLN A 387 18.20 12.38 -21.63
N ALA A 388 19.42 11.93 -21.31
CA ALA A 388 19.69 10.54 -20.96
C ALA A 388 19.00 10.12 -19.65
N LYS A 389 19.02 10.99 -18.61
CA LYS A 389 18.32 10.72 -17.34
C LYS A 389 16.80 10.73 -17.49
N SER A 390 16.26 11.65 -18.30
CA SER A 390 14.81 11.78 -18.49
C SER A 390 14.25 10.62 -19.33
N ARG A 391 15.00 10.15 -20.34
CA ARG A 391 14.60 9.00 -21.18
C ARG A 391 14.73 7.66 -20.47
N HIS A 392 15.70 7.47 -19.58
CA HIS A 392 15.75 6.27 -18.73
C HIS A 392 14.52 6.10 -17.82
N ILE A 393 13.76 7.18 -17.57
CA ILE A 393 12.52 7.15 -16.78
C ILE A 393 11.28 6.94 -17.68
N GLU A 394 11.34 7.35 -18.96
CA GLU A 394 10.22 7.24 -19.93
C GLU A 394 10.26 5.97 -20.80
N GLU A 395 11.44 5.38 -21.08
CA GLU A 395 11.66 4.29 -22.04
C GLU A 395 11.91 2.92 -21.35
N GLY A 396 11.21 2.63 -20.25
CA GLY A 396 11.04 1.24 -19.82
C GLY A 396 10.00 0.57 -20.70
N SER A 397 10.35 0.15 -21.92
CA SER A 397 9.47 -0.61 -22.84
C SER A 397 9.26 -2.05 -22.33
N HIS A 398 8.87 -2.25 -21.07
CA HIS A 398 8.65 -3.60 -20.58
C HIS A 398 7.51 -4.28 -21.34
N GLN A 399 7.80 -5.42 -21.95
CA GLN A 399 6.75 -6.35 -22.32
C GLN A 399 6.19 -6.96 -21.02
N PHE A 400 4.87 -7.18 -20.99
CA PHE A 400 4.20 -7.78 -19.84
C PHE A 400 3.70 -9.16 -20.18
N PHE A 401 4.10 -10.12 -19.37
CA PHE A 401 3.52 -11.44 -19.40
C PHE A 401 2.42 -11.55 -18.35
N GLU A 402 1.23 -11.97 -18.74
CA GLU A 402 0.10 -12.16 -17.82
C GLU A 402 -0.42 -13.61 -17.86
N LYS A 403 -0.60 -14.17 -16.67
CA LYS A 403 -1.25 -15.48 -16.46
C LYS A 403 -2.42 -15.33 -15.51
N GLU A 404 -3.52 -15.98 -15.84
CA GLU A 404 -4.70 -16.03 -15.00
C GLU A 404 -4.81 -17.37 -14.25
N PHE A 405 -5.43 -17.33 -13.07
CA PHE A 405 -5.75 -18.52 -12.27
C PHE A 405 -7.14 -18.38 -11.63
N HIS A 406 -7.85 -19.49 -11.48
CA HIS A 406 -9.25 -19.50 -11.04
C HIS A 406 -9.43 -19.99 -9.58
N SER A 407 -8.41 -20.60 -8.99
CA SER A 407 -8.40 -21.01 -7.59
C SER A 407 -7.02 -20.78 -6.95
N LEU A 408 -6.98 -20.65 -5.63
CA LEU A 408 -5.75 -20.46 -4.87
C LEU A 408 -4.85 -21.70 -4.93
N SER A 409 -5.44 -22.89 -4.90
CA SER A 409 -4.77 -24.17 -5.10
C SER A 409 -4.12 -24.31 -6.48
N LYS A 410 -4.60 -23.56 -7.47
CA LYS A 410 -4.07 -23.54 -8.84
C LYS A 410 -3.09 -22.41 -9.10
N LEU A 411 -2.82 -21.53 -8.13
CA LEU A 411 -1.85 -20.44 -8.28
C LEU A 411 -0.41 -20.93 -8.52
N GLU A 412 -0.05 -22.10 -7.98
CA GLU A 412 1.30 -22.64 -8.11
C GLU A 412 1.64 -23.01 -9.57
N GLU A 413 0.66 -23.48 -10.35
CA GLU A 413 0.85 -23.89 -11.74
C GLU A 413 1.31 -22.75 -12.68
N PRO A 414 0.62 -21.60 -12.78
CA PRO A 414 1.10 -20.48 -13.59
C PRO A 414 2.40 -19.89 -13.03
N ALA A 415 2.61 -19.91 -11.70
CA ALA A 415 3.87 -19.49 -11.10
C ALA A 415 5.05 -20.38 -11.54
N GLU A 416 4.86 -21.70 -11.60
CA GLU A 416 5.85 -22.65 -12.08
C GLU A 416 6.10 -22.51 -13.59
N GLN A 417 5.06 -22.26 -14.38
CA GLN A 417 5.19 -21.96 -15.82
C GLN A 417 6.04 -20.71 -16.06
N VAL A 418 5.73 -19.60 -15.37
CA VAL A 418 6.50 -18.35 -15.43
C VAL A 418 7.94 -18.58 -14.96
N ALA A 419 8.13 -19.29 -13.84
CA ALA A 419 9.44 -19.60 -13.31
C ALA A 419 10.29 -20.41 -14.29
N ALA A 420 9.69 -21.36 -15.02
CA ALA A 420 10.36 -22.12 -16.06
C ALA A 420 10.75 -21.24 -17.26
N ALA A 421 9.88 -20.32 -17.68
CA ALA A 421 10.16 -19.36 -18.75
C ALA A 421 11.34 -18.43 -18.39
N LEU A 422 11.31 -17.85 -17.18
CA LEU A 422 12.39 -17.00 -16.66
C LEU A 422 13.73 -17.74 -16.66
N LYS A 423 13.76 -19.00 -16.22
CA LYS A 423 15.00 -19.82 -16.19
C LYS A 423 15.53 -20.17 -17.58
N LYS A 424 14.66 -20.28 -18.59
CA LYS A 424 15.05 -20.57 -19.98
C LYS A 424 15.50 -19.31 -20.74
N GLY A 425 15.21 -18.14 -20.19
CA GLY A 425 15.47 -16.86 -20.85
C GLY A 425 14.62 -16.62 -22.09
N THR A 426 13.44 -17.24 -22.15
CA THR A 426 12.48 -17.05 -23.25
C THR A 426 11.33 -16.16 -22.79
N ASN A 427 11.04 -15.11 -23.55
CA ASN A 427 9.72 -14.48 -23.53
C ASN A 427 8.73 -15.50 -24.13
N THR A 428 7.97 -16.22 -23.27
CA THR A 428 6.94 -17.19 -23.72
C THR A 428 5.57 -16.74 -23.33
#